data_AF-H9ZT66-F1
#
_entry.id   AF-H9ZT66-F1
#
_cell.length_a   1.000
_cell.length_b   1.000
_cell.length_c   1.000
_cell.angle_alpha   90.00
_cell.angle_beta   90.00
_cell.angle_gamma   90.00
#
_symmetry.space_group_name_H-M   'P 1'
#
loop_
_entity.id
_entity.type
_entity.pdbx_description
1 polymer ?
#
loop_
_entity_poly.entity_id
_entity_poly.type
_entity_poly.pdbx_seq_one_letter_code
_entity_poly.pdbx_strand_id
1 'polypeptide(L)'
;MNRARDWLLQAEKDLEMAEIARNAGRHEWACFAAQQAAEKAVKALHLHLGQEVWGPLVARLLKELPLEVPQELVEKARYLDGLYIPTRTLTPSPRGLRRSTTGPCRARRP
;
A
#
# COMPACT_ATOMS: atom_id res chain seq x y z
N MET A 1 11.48 1.48 22.83
CA MET A 1 10.06 1.07 23.03
C MET A 1 9.54 0.58 21.69
N ASN A 2 9.09 -0.67 21.59
CA ASN A 2 8.71 -1.26 20.31
C ASN A 2 7.32 -0.75 19.86
N ARG A 3 7.27 0.06 18.80
CA ARG A 3 6.04 0.64 18.25
C ARG A 3 5.38 -0.22 17.17
N ALA A 4 5.82 -1.46 16.98
CA ALA A 4 5.24 -2.37 15.98
C ALA A 4 3.72 -2.48 16.08
N ARG A 5 3.18 -2.58 17.30
CA ARG A 5 1.73 -2.65 17.52
C ARG A 5 0.99 -1.39 17.07
N ASP A 6 1.54 -0.21 17.32
CA ASP A 6 0.94 1.05 16.88
C ASP A 6 0.86 1.12 15.35
N TRP A 7 1.93 0.70 14.68
CA TRP A 7 1.99 0.66 13.22
C TRP A 7 1.02 -0.37 12.62
N LEU A 8 0.89 -1.54 13.26
CA LEU A 8 -0.06 -2.57 12.83
C LEU A 8 -1.50 -2.10 13.00
N LEU A 9 -1.85 -1.50 14.14
CA LEU A 9 -3.18 -0.92 14.35
C LEU A 9 -3.51 0.16 13.32
N GLN A 10 -2.52 0.96 12.91
CA GLN A 10 -2.72 1.94 11.85
C GLN A 10 -2.88 1.30 10.47
N ALA A 11 -2.18 0.19 10.20
CA ALA A 11 -2.35 -0.59 8.97
C ALA A 11 -3.77 -1.18 8.86
N GLU A 12 -4.32 -1.70 9.96
CA GLU A 12 -5.68 -2.24 10.03
C GLU A 12 -6.73 -1.15 9.73
N LYS A 13 -6.56 0.04 10.29
CA LYS A 13 -7.44 1.20 9.99
C LYS A 13 -7.35 1.63 8.53
N ASP A 14 -6.15 1.62 7.95
CA ASP A 14 -5.98 1.95 6.53
C ASP A 14 -6.66 0.90 5.63
N LEU A 15 -6.63 -0.39 6.01
CA LEU A 15 -7.34 -1.45 5.31
C LEU A 15 -8.86 -1.27 5.39
N GLU A 16 -9.39 -0.96 6.57
CA GLU A 16 -10.81 -0.63 6.76
C GLU A 16 -11.22 0.54 5.85
N MET A 17 -10.40 1.59 5.79
CA MET A 17 -10.63 2.73 4.89
C MET A 17 -10.58 2.34 3.41
N ALA A 18 -9.71 1.41 3.03
CA ALA A 18 -9.66 0.89 1.67
C ALA A 18 -10.96 0.17 1.29
N GLU A 19 -11.53 -0.62 2.21
CA GLU A 19 -12.80 -1.31 2.01
C GLU A 19 -13.98 -0.34 1.92
N ILE A 20 -14.03 0.65 2.81
CA ILE A 20 -15.05 1.72 2.78
C ILE A 20 -14.98 2.47 1.44
N ALA A 21 -13.79 2.90 1.02
CA ALA A 21 -13.59 3.63 -0.23
C ALA A 21 -13.99 2.78 -1.44
N ARG A 22 -13.65 1.49 -1.44
CA ARG A 22 -14.05 0.54 -2.49
C ARG A 22 -15.57 0.42 -2.58
N ASN A 23 -16.25 0.25 -1.46
CA ASN A 23 -17.71 0.12 -1.40
C ASN A 23 -18.43 1.41 -1.81
N ALA A 24 -17.80 2.56 -1.58
CA ALA A 24 -18.28 3.87 -2.02
C ALA A 24 -17.94 4.19 -3.50
N GLY A 25 -17.35 3.26 -4.26
CA GLY A 25 -16.96 3.47 -5.67
C GLY A 25 -15.75 4.41 -5.86
N ARG A 26 -15.04 4.75 -4.78
CA ARG A 26 -13.85 5.63 -4.80
C ARG A 26 -12.58 4.79 -4.97
N HIS A 27 -12.43 4.18 -6.15
CA HIS A 27 -11.38 3.19 -6.41
C HIS A 27 -9.95 3.73 -6.25
N GLU A 28 -9.70 4.98 -6.64
CA GLU A 28 -8.41 5.65 -6.43
C GLU A 28 -8.02 5.73 -4.95
N TRP A 29 -8.97 6.09 -4.08
CA TRP A 29 -8.79 6.16 -2.64
C TRP A 29 -8.64 4.78 -2.02
N ALA A 30 -9.37 3.78 -2.54
CA ALA A 30 -9.22 2.40 -2.10
C ALA A 30 -7.81 1.86 -2.38
N CYS A 31 -7.27 2.11 -3.57
CA CYS A 31 -5.92 1.70 -3.94
C CYS A 31 -4.85 2.41 -3.08
N PHE A 32 -5.00 3.72 -2.86
CA PHE A 32 -4.10 4.47 -1.99
C PHE A 32 -4.09 3.94 -0.55
N ALA A 33 -5.28 3.76 0.04
CA ALA A 33 -5.40 3.25 1.40
C ALA A 33 -4.88 1.80 1.52
N ALA A 34 -5.10 0.95 0.52
CA ALA A 34 -4.56 -0.40 0.48
C ALA A 34 -3.02 -0.41 0.44
N GLN A 35 -2.39 0.49 -0.33
CA GLN A 35 -0.93 0.60 -0.35
C GLN A 35 -0.38 1.06 1.00
N GLN A 36 -1.01 2.07 1.61
CA GLN A 36 -0.60 2.56 2.94
C GLN A 36 -0.77 1.49 4.03
N ALA A 37 -1.83 0.69 3.97
CA ALA A 37 -2.05 -0.44 4.88
C ALA A 37 -0.91 -1.46 4.75
N ALA A 38 -0.57 -1.88 3.52
CA ALA A 38 0.49 -2.84 3.28
C ALA A 38 1.86 -2.29 3.73
N GLU A 39 2.18 -1.04 3.43
CA GLU A 39 3.43 -0.39 3.86
C GLU A 39 3.57 -0.40 5.38
N LYS A 40 2.53 0.02 6.10
CA LYS A 40 2.56 0.09 7.56
C LYS A 40 2.63 -1.30 8.20
N ALA A 41 1.93 -2.29 7.65
CA ALA A 41 1.98 -3.67 8.13
C ALA A 41 3.38 -4.27 8.01
N VAL A 42 4.04 -4.09 6.87
CA VAL A 42 5.41 -4.63 6.68
C VAL A 42 6.42 -3.88 7.56
N LYS A 43 6.28 -2.55 7.71
CA LYS A 43 7.10 -1.76 8.66
C LYS A 43 6.90 -2.20 10.10
N ALA A 44 5.66 -2.51 10.50
CA ALA A 44 5.37 -3.06 11.82
C ALA A 44 6.10 -4.39 12.04
N LEU A 45 6.14 -5.26 11.03
CA LEU A 45 6.86 -6.53 11.09
C LEU A 45 8.38 -6.33 11.24
N HIS A 46 8.98 -5.41 10.47
CA HIS A 46 10.39 -5.06 10.68
C HIS A 46 10.67 -4.57 12.10
N LEU A 47 9.85 -3.65 12.63
CA LEU A 47 9.98 -3.17 14.01
C LEU A 47 9.81 -4.29 15.04
N HIS A 48 8.91 -5.24 14.78
CA HIS A 48 8.74 -6.42 15.64
C HIS A 48 10.00 -7.28 15.68
N LEU A 49 10.68 -7.42 14.54
CA LEU A 49 11.93 -8.14 14.37
C LEU A 49 13.18 -7.32 14.77
N GLY A 50 13.00 -6.10 15.29
CA GLY A 50 14.11 -5.23 15.72
C GLY A 50 14.86 -4.53 14.57
N GLN A 51 14.26 -4.45 13.38
CA GLN A 51 14.80 -3.74 12.23
C GLN A 51 14.15 -2.37 12.05
N GLU A 52 14.94 -1.39 11.67
CA GLU A 52 14.47 -0.09 11.18
C GLU A 52 14.61 -0.03 9.66
N VAL A 53 13.53 0.33 8.98
CA VAL A 53 13.45 0.36 7.51
C VAL A 53 12.85 1.67 7.01
N TRP A 54 13.22 2.05 5.78
CA TRP A 54 12.86 3.34 5.20
C TRP A 54 12.26 3.16 3.79
N GLY A 55 11.42 4.12 3.39
CA GLY A 55 10.82 4.17 2.07
C GLY A 55 9.38 3.62 2.00
N PRO A 56 8.67 3.87 0.88
CA PRO A 56 7.26 3.49 0.73
C PRO A 56 7.04 2.17 -0.03
N LEU A 57 8.06 1.64 -0.71
CA LEU A 57 7.92 0.50 -1.62
C LEU A 57 7.75 -0.81 -0.83
N VAL A 58 6.53 -1.33 -0.81
CA VAL A 58 6.16 -2.55 -0.07
C VAL A 58 6.94 -3.76 -0.60
N ALA A 59 7.13 -3.87 -1.91
CA ALA A 59 7.86 -4.99 -2.50
C ALA A 59 9.33 -5.02 -2.09
N ARG A 60 9.91 -3.83 -1.84
CA ARG A 60 11.28 -3.72 -1.32
C ARG A 60 11.32 -4.14 0.15
N LEU A 61 10.41 -3.61 0.97
CA LEU A 61 10.33 -3.94 2.39
C LEU A 61 10.16 -5.45 2.60
N LEU A 62 9.28 -6.10 1.84
CA LEU A 62 9.08 -7.55 1.92
C LEU A 62 10.36 -8.35 1.63
N LYS A 63 11.20 -7.90 0.70
CA LYS A 63 12.47 -8.58 0.38
C LYS A 63 13.56 -8.36 1.42
N GLU A 64 13.47 -7.29 2.20
CA GLU A 64 14.43 -6.95 3.25
C GLU A 64 14.11 -7.67 4.58
N LEU A 65 13.00 -8.42 4.66
CA LEU A 65 12.66 -9.22 5.82
C LEU A 65 13.62 -10.41 5.99
N PRO A 66 14.00 -10.76 7.23
CA PRO A 66 14.85 -11.93 7.53
C PRO A 66 14.01 -13.23 7.57
N LEU A 67 12.94 -13.28 6.78
CA LEU A 67 11.97 -14.37 6.73
C LEU A 67 11.76 -14.78 5.27
N GLU A 68 11.40 -16.04 5.04
CA GLU A 68 11.02 -16.50 3.70
C GLU A 68 9.66 -15.91 3.34
N VAL A 69 9.65 -14.98 2.37
CA VAL A 69 8.42 -14.36 1.85
C VAL A 69 8.04 -15.03 0.53
N PRO A 70 6.83 -15.58 0.40
CA PRO A 70 6.33 -16.11 -0.86
C PRO A 70 6.45 -15.09 -1.99
N GLN A 71 7.03 -15.50 -3.12
CA GLN A 71 7.22 -14.65 -4.29
C GLN A 71 5.91 -14.01 -4.77
N GLU A 72 4.77 -14.72 -4.64
CA GLU A 72 3.45 -14.20 -4.99
C GLU A 72 3.08 -12.94 -4.19
N LEU A 73 3.46 -12.86 -2.91
CA LEU A 73 3.23 -11.65 -2.10
C LEU A 73 4.08 -10.48 -2.58
N VAL A 74 5.34 -10.74 -2.96
CA VAL A 74 6.23 -9.73 -3.52
C VAL A 74 5.69 -9.20 -4.85
N GLU A 75 5.10 -10.05 -5.69
CA GLU A 75 4.47 -9.65 -6.95
C GLU A 75 3.21 -8.82 -6.75
N LYS A 76 2.34 -9.21 -5.81
CA LYS A 76 1.19 -8.40 -5.39
C LYS A 76 1.62 -7.04 -4.84
N ALA A 77 2.69 -7.00 -4.05
CA ALA A 77 3.25 -5.77 -3.53
C ALA A 77 3.80 -4.87 -4.65
N ARG A 78 4.46 -5.43 -5.67
CA ARG A 78 4.92 -4.65 -6.84
C ARG A 78 3.75 -4.02 -7.59
N TYR A 79 2.66 -4.76 -7.76
CA TYR A 79 1.45 -4.22 -8.37
C TYR A 79 0.88 -3.06 -7.55
N LEU A 80 0.82 -3.23 -6.23
CA LEU A 80 0.34 -2.22 -5.29
C LEU A 80 1.24 -0.97 -5.26
N ASP A 81 2.56 -1.15 -5.31
CA ASP A 81 3.55 -0.07 -5.43
C ASP A 81 3.40 0.70 -6.75
N GLY A 82 2.94 0.05 -7.83
CA GLY A 82 2.63 0.73 -9.09
C GLY A 82 1.39 1.64 -9.03
N LEU A 83 0.52 1.44 -8.03
CA LEU A 83 -0.65 2.29 -7.75
C LEU A 83 -0.30 3.44 -6.81
N TYR A 84 0.88 3.40 -6.17
CA TYR A 84 1.40 4.50 -5.38
C TYR A 84 1.72 5.67 -6.31
N ILE A 85 0.86 6.68 -6.30
CA ILE A 85 1.17 7.97 -6.90
C ILE A 85 1.90 8.77 -5.84
N PRO A 86 3.21 9.07 -5.99
CA PRO A 86 3.89 9.95 -5.07
C PRO A 86 3.15 11.29 -5.09
N THR A 87 2.71 11.75 -3.93
CA THR A 87 2.00 13.04 -3.69
C THR A 87 2.74 14.27 -4.24
N ARG A 88 3.96 14.09 -4.75
CA ARG A 88 4.76 15.09 -5.48
C ARG A 88 4.37 15.25 -6.97
N THR A 89 3.45 14.46 -7.50
CA THR A 89 2.90 14.60 -8.87
C THR A 89 1.55 15.33 -8.90
N LEU A 90 1.41 16.37 -8.09
CA LEU A 90 0.51 17.49 -8.37
C LEU A 90 1.33 18.77 -8.53
N THR A 91 2.29 18.75 -9.45
CA THR A 91 2.62 20.01 -10.13
C THR A 91 1.48 20.24 -11.14
N PRO A 92 0.80 21.40 -11.14
CA PRO A 92 -0.16 21.70 -12.18
C PRO A 92 0.62 21.83 -13.48
N SER A 93 0.59 20.79 -14.32
CA SER A 93 0.98 20.96 -15.72
C SER A 93 0.01 21.99 -16.34
N PRO A 94 0.49 22.98 -17.11
CA PRO A 94 -0.36 24.03 -17.70
C PRO A 94 -1.33 23.51 -18.78
N ARG A 95 -1.49 22.19 -18.95
CA ARG A 95 -2.50 21.56 -19.80
C ARG A 95 -3.38 20.66 -18.95
N GLY A 96 -4.67 20.93 -19.05
CA GLY A 96 -5.71 20.43 -18.16
C GLY A 96 -5.82 18.91 -18.01
N LEU A 97 -6.44 18.57 -16.88
CA LEU A 97 -6.78 17.25 -16.40
C LEU A 97 -7.48 16.40 -17.48
N ARG A 98 -6.79 15.39 -18.03
CA ARG A 98 -7.49 14.23 -18.62
C ARG A 98 -7.65 13.20 -17.51
N ARG A 99 -8.89 13.01 -17.06
CA ARG A 99 -9.27 11.89 -16.19
C ARG A 99 -8.93 10.59 -16.92
N SER A 100 -7.90 9.87 -16.45
CA SER A 100 -7.70 8.48 -16.83
C SER A 100 -8.65 7.62 -16.01
N THR A 101 -9.60 7.00 -16.68
CA THR A 101 -10.53 6.03 -16.08
C THR A 101 -9.74 4.80 -15.63
N THR A 102 -9.39 4.73 -14.34
CA THR A 102 -8.83 3.50 -13.76
C THR A 102 -9.93 2.43 -13.79
N GLY A 103 -9.79 1.42 -14.65
CA GLY A 103 -10.74 0.33 -14.79
C GLY A 103 -10.87 -0.51 -13.51
N PRO A 104 -11.98 -1.25 -13.33
CA PRO A 104 -12.22 -2.02 -12.12
C PRO A 104 -11.21 -3.17 -11.99
N CYS A 105 -10.53 -3.25 -10.85
CA CYS A 105 -9.76 -4.41 -10.44
C CYS A 105 -10.69 -5.63 -10.41
N ARG A 106 -10.55 -6.53 -11.40
CA ARG A 106 -11.27 -7.81 -11.43
C ARG A 106 -10.75 -8.70 -10.31
N ALA A 107 -11.43 -8.69 -9.16
CA ALA A 107 -11.37 -9.78 -8.21
C ALA A 107 -12.08 -10.99 -8.83
N ARG A 108 -11.33 -11.90 -9.44
CA ARG A 108 -11.82 -13.27 -9.68
C ARG A 108 -11.96 -13.93 -8.32
N ARG A 109 -13.20 -14.22 -7.91
CA ARG A 109 -13.48 -15.24 -6.90
C ARG A 109 -13.71 -16.58 -7.62
N PRO A 110 -13.37 -17.71 -6.97
CA PRO A 110 -13.52 -19.06 -7.53
C PRO A 110 -14.97 -19.41 -7.83
#